data_AF-A0A413WPU1-F1
#
_entry.id   AF-A0A413WPU1-F1
#
_cell.length_a   1.000
_cell.length_b   1.000
_cell.length_c   1.000
_cell.angle_alpha   90.00
_cell.angle_beta   90.00
_cell.angle_gamma   90.00
#
_symmetry.space_group_name_H-M   'P 1'
#
loop_
_entity.id
_entity.type
_entity.pdbx_description
1 polymer ?
#
loop_
_entity_poly.entity_id
_entity_poly.type
_entity_poly.pdbx_seq_one_letter_code
_entity_poly.pdbx_strand_id
1 'polypeptide(L)'
;MEELQRRIDQMIIHLGGYWRPLSGLARLLEEVGEVGGALYANDKSALCEELMDVFVISTCLANQYAITLEDQAAQQGETAQDRTYYRLVREAGEVGRILNAYEGDKKLKATATPGSLQRHIESVQQATLDLATMNGFDLYAHIIPLIEDKSSRDFGRFDHTPDPITEESVRCYTTYVPGRYWGGVEAKPFEAVSRYREREGHLARFLKIAEVEGLDGFVIRQPESPLQSNDSVASDLQLPTSFVVDLERHGPDTFLIVRKQR
;
A
#
# COMPACT_ATOMS: atom_id res chain seq x y z
N MET A 1 1.03 9.96 12.61
CA MET A 1 0.65 9.15 11.43
C MET A 1 0.85 7.65 11.58
N GLU A 2 1.99 7.14 12.05
CA GLU A 2 2.24 5.69 12.15
C GLU A 2 1.17 4.91 12.94
N GLU A 3 0.75 5.42 14.10
CA GLU A 3 -0.34 4.82 14.90
C GLU A 3 -1.64 4.69 14.09
N LEU A 4 -1.96 5.72 13.31
CA LEU A 4 -3.17 5.77 12.50
C LEU A 4 -3.10 4.79 11.32
N GLN A 5 -1.94 4.74 10.63
CA GLN A 5 -1.68 3.73 9.59
C GLN A 5 -1.87 2.31 10.13
N ARG A 6 -1.36 2.03 11.33
CA ARG A 6 -1.51 0.72 11.98
C ARG A 6 -2.97 0.41 12.36
N ARG A 7 -3.71 1.39 12.88
CA ARG A 7 -5.14 1.18 13.19
C ARG A 7 -5.95 0.87 11.94
N ILE A 8 -5.67 1.59 10.84
CA ILE A 8 -6.30 1.33 9.55
C ILE A 8 -5.90 -0.05 9.01
N ASP A 9 -4.63 -0.44 9.12
CA ASP A 9 -4.16 -1.78 8.73
C ASP A 9 -4.92 -2.88 9.50
N GLN A 10 -5.05 -2.75 10.82
CA GLN A 10 -5.78 -3.69 11.66
C GLN A 10 -7.27 -3.78 11.28
N MET A 11 -7.91 -2.64 11.04
CA MET A 11 -9.30 -2.58 10.59
C MET A 11 -9.47 -3.31 9.25
N ILE A 12 -8.63 -3.01 8.26
CA ILE A 12 -8.72 -3.62 6.93
C ILE A 12 -8.49 -5.12 6.98
N ILE A 13 -7.50 -5.59 7.75
CA ILE A 13 -7.27 -7.02 7.97
C ILE A 13 -8.51 -7.68 8.57
N HIS A 14 -9.14 -7.05 9.56
CA HIS A 14 -10.36 -7.56 10.18
C HIS A 14 -11.54 -7.66 9.20
N LEU A 15 -11.60 -6.78 8.20
CA LEU A 15 -12.66 -6.73 7.19
C LEU A 15 -12.48 -7.73 6.03
N GLY A 16 -11.30 -8.35 5.88
CA GLY A 16 -11.00 -9.21 4.74
C GLY A 16 -9.60 -9.00 4.14
N GLY A 17 -8.83 -8.03 4.63
CA GLY A 17 -7.57 -7.63 4.02
C GLY A 17 -7.74 -6.58 2.93
N TYR A 18 -6.64 -6.26 2.25
CA TYR A 18 -6.61 -5.17 1.28
C TYR A 18 -7.30 -5.54 -0.03
N TRP A 19 -7.83 -4.53 -0.73
CA TRP A 19 -8.30 -4.71 -2.10
C TRP A 19 -7.14 -4.89 -3.06
N ARG A 20 -7.40 -5.46 -4.25
CA ARG A 20 -6.44 -5.33 -5.36
C ARG A 20 -6.14 -3.85 -5.61
N PRO A 21 -4.90 -3.43 -5.86
CA PRO A 21 -4.58 -2.00 -5.84
C PRO A 21 -5.35 -1.17 -6.88
N LEU A 22 -5.69 -1.72 -8.05
CA LEU A 22 -6.55 -1.03 -9.03
C LEU A 22 -8.01 -0.91 -8.57
N SER A 23 -8.51 -1.84 -7.77
CA SER A 23 -9.81 -1.70 -7.10
C SER A 23 -9.75 -0.62 -6.02
N GLY A 24 -8.66 -0.56 -5.24
CA GLY A 24 -8.43 0.53 -4.28
C GLY A 24 -8.34 1.90 -4.96
N LEU A 25 -7.73 1.98 -6.14
CA LEU A 25 -7.72 3.20 -6.96
C LEU A 25 -9.13 3.61 -7.41
N ALA A 26 -9.94 2.66 -7.89
CA ALA A 26 -11.30 2.96 -8.33
C ALA A 26 -12.12 3.57 -7.19
N ARG A 27 -12.02 2.99 -5.98
CA ARG A 27 -12.63 3.55 -4.77
C ARG A 27 -12.11 4.95 -4.45
N LEU A 28 -10.79 5.16 -4.48
CA LEU A 28 -10.23 6.51 -4.24
C LEU A 28 -10.84 7.56 -5.19
N LEU A 29 -10.99 7.22 -6.46
CA LEU A 29 -11.56 8.14 -7.46
C LEU A 29 -13.07 8.34 -7.28
N GLU A 30 -13.79 7.33 -6.81
CA GLU A 30 -15.20 7.41 -6.39
C GLU A 30 -15.37 8.41 -5.26
N GLU A 31 -14.66 8.23 -4.13
CA GLU A 31 -14.76 9.13 -2.97
C GLU A 31 -14.36 10.57 -3.32
N VAL A 32 -13.33 10.77 -4.17
CA VAL A 32 -12.95 12.11 -4.65
C VAL A 32 -14.05 12.77 -5.49
N GLY A 33 -14.81 11.96 -6.24
CA GLY A 33 -16.01 12.42 -6.94
C GLY A 33 -17.11 12.83 -5.97
N GLU A 34 -17.35 12.04 -4.92
CA GLU A 34 -18.36 12.29 -3.90
C GLU A 34 -18.03 13.52 -3.05
N VAL A 35 -16.76 13.77 -2.72
CA VAL A 35 -16.30 15.05 -2.15
C VAL A 35 -16.74 16.23 -3.03
N GLY A 36 -16.57 16.11 -4.35
CA GLY A 36 -17.01 17.14 -5.29
C GLY A 36 -18.53 17.33 -5.30
N GLY A 37 -19.28 16.24 -5.23
CA GLY A 37 -20.74 16.24 -5.10
C GLY A 37 -21.21 16.94 -3.82
N ALA A 38 -20.61 16.62 -2.68
CA ALA A 38 -20.92 17.21 -1.39
C ALA A 38 -20.60 18.71 -1.34
N LEU A 39 -19.44 19.13 -1.89
CA LEU A 39 -19.09 20.54 -2.04
C LEU A 39 -20.11 21.30 -2.91
N TYR A 40 -20.51 20.70 -4.04
CA TYR A 40 -21.50 21.29 -4.95
C TYR A 40 -22.87 21.44 -4.29
N ALA A 41 -23.30 20.44 -3.53
CA ALA A 41 -24.57 20.44 -2.78
C ALA A 41 -24.52 21.29 -1.50
N ASN A 42 -23.33 21.75 -1.09
CA ASN A 42 -23.08 22.37 0.22
C ASN A 42 -23.55 21.48 1.39
N ASP A 43 -23.40 20.15 1.25
CA ASP A 43 -23.73 19.17 2.27
C ASP A 43 -22.51 18.91 3.16
N LYS A 44 -22.51 19.52 4.35
CA LYS A 44 -21.40 19.39 5.30
C LYS A 44 -21.29 18.00 5.92
N SER A 45 -22.39 17.26 6.05
CA SER A 45 -22.35 15.92 6.64
C SER A 45 -21.70 14.96 5.67
N ALA A 46 -22.19 14.94 4.43
CA ALA A 46 -21.61 14.14 3.36
C ALA A 46 -20.14 14.51 3.15
N LEU A 47 -19.81 15.80 3.09
CA LEU A 47 -18.42 16.23 2.90
C LEU A 47 -17.47 15.69 3.97
N CYS A 48 -17.88 15.67 5.24
CA CYS A 48 -17.06 15.11 6.31
C CYS A 48 -16.83 13.62 6.09
N GLU A 49 -17.87 12.87 5.75
CA GLU A 49 -17.81 11.43 5.46
C GLU A 49 -16.87 11.13 4.28
N GLU A 50 -17.04 11.80 3.14
CA GLU A 50 -16.23 11.51 1.96
C GLU A 50 -14.76 11.91 2.13
N LEU A 51 -14.48 12.99 2.88
CA LEU A 51 -13.10 13.35 3.22
C LEU A 51 -12.44 12.28 4.10
N MET A 52 -13.17 11.69 5.04
CA MET A 52 -12.63 10.57 5.82
C MET A 52 -12.36 9.35 4.93
N ASP A 53 -13.23 9.07 3.98
CA ASP A 53 -13.10 7.90 3.10
C ASP A 53 -11.92 8.04 2.14
N VAL A 54 -11.72 9.23 1.55
CA VAL A 54 -10.50 9.56 0.82
C VAL A 54 -9.25 9.35 1.69
N PHE A 55 -9.28 9.80 2.95
CA PHE A 55 -8.14 9.65 3.85
C PHE A 55 -7.84 8.18 4.16
N VAL A 56 -8.87 7.39 4.49
CA VAL A 56 -8.73 5.97 4.80
C VAL A 56 -8.24 5.19 3.59
N ILE A 57 -8.86 5.35 2.42
CA ILE A 57 -8.48 4.61 1.21
C ILE A 57 -7.07 4.97 0.74
N SER A 58 -6.70 6.25 0.77
CA SER A 58 -5.33 6.68 0.44
C SER A 58 -4.29 6.12 1.42
N THR A 59 -4.65 6.00 2.71
CA THR A 59 -3.81 5.31 3.70
C THR A 59 -3.67 3.82 3.40
N CYS A 60 -4.76 3.15 3.01
CA CYS A 60 -4.71 1.75 2.64
C CYS A 60 -3.77 1.52 1.45
N LEU A 61 -3.87 2.37 0.42
CA LEU A 61 -2.97 2.33 -0.73
C LEU A 61 -1.51 2.55 -0.30
N ALA A 62 -1.22 3.46 0.65
CA ALA A 62 0.14 3.62 1.15
C ALA A 62 0.67 2.33 1.80
N ASN A 63 -0.13 1.71 2.66
CA ASN A 63 0.23 0.50 3.38
C ASN A 63 0.56 -0.66 2.42
N GLN A 64 -0.20 -0.84 1.33
CA GLN A 64 0.05 -1.88 0.33
C GLN A 64 1.41 -1.78 -0.37
N TYR A 65 2.02 -0.60 -0.37
CA TYR A 65 3.36 -0.36 -0.93
C TYR A 65 4.41 -0.16 0.16
N ALA A 66 4.10 -0.59 1.39
CA ALA A 66 4.93 -0.43 2.57
C ALA A 66 5.42 1.02 2.77
N ILE A 67 4.61 2.02 2.38
CA ILE A 67 4.94 3.44 2.49
C ILE A 67 4.69 3.91 3.93
N THR A 68 5.69 4.58 4.51
CA THR A 68 5.55 5.30 5.77
C THR A 68 5.09 6.72 5.48
N LEU A 69 3.86 7.05 5.88
CA LEU A 69 3.29 8.38 5.64
C LEU A 69 3.79 9.36 6.69
N GLU A 70 4.27 10.52 6.22
CA GLU A 70 4.64 11.61 7.10
C GLU A 70 3.42 12.39 7.60
N ASP A 71 3.55 12.99 8.78
CA ASP A 71 2.49 13.83 9.34
C ASP A 71 2.32 15.10 8.50
N GLN A 72 1.18 15.18 7.83
CA GLN A 72 0.81 16.30 7.00
C GLN A 72 0.18 17.36 7.91
N ALA A 73 1.01 18.26 8.43
CA ALA A 73 0.51 19.43 9.13
C ALA A 73 -0.28 20.30 8.13
N ALA A 74 -1.52 20.68 8.47
CA ALA A 74 -2.34 21.60 7.68
C ALA A 74 -1.52 22.85 7.35
N GLN A 75 -1.15 23.02 6.07
CA GLN A 75 -0.49 24.23 5.64
C GLN A 75 -1.57 25.28 5.40
N GLN A 76 -1.77 26.15 6.39
CA GLN A 76 -2.64 27.31 6.29
C GLN A 76 -2.02 28.32 5.30
N GLY A 77 -2.22 28.07 4.01
CA GLY A 77 -2.12 29.09 2.97
C GLY A 77 -3.51 29.62 2.63
N GLU A 78 -3.60 30.86 2.19
CA GLU A 78 -4.82 31.46 1.62
C GLU A 78 -5.19 30.80 0.27
N THR A 79 -5.52 29.50 0.30
CA THR A 79 -5.93 28.75 -0.89
C THR A 79 -7.44 28.63 -0.90
N ALA A 80 -8.09 29.08 -1.98
CA ALA A 80 -9.53 28.93 -2.14
C ALA A 80 -9.95 27.45 -2.18
N GLN A 81 -11.11 27.12 -1.61
CA GLN A 81 -11.66 25.75 -1.53
C GLN A 81 -11.64 25.03 -2.89
N ASP A 82 -12.08 25.69 -3.96
CA ASP A 82 -12.10 25.11 -5.31
C ASP A 82 -10.71 24.71 -5.80
N ARG A 83 -9.69 25.52 -5.50
CA ARG A 83 -8.30 25.20 -5.86
C ARG A 83 -7.79 24.00 -5.07
N THR A 84 -8.16 23.89 -3.79
CA THR A 84 -7.83 22.73 -2.95
C THR A 84 -8.51 21.46 -3.47
N TYR A 85 -9.77 21.54 -3.88
CA TYR A 85 -10.47 20.41 -4.52
C TYR A 85 -9.83 20.01 -5.86
N TYR A 86 -9.49 20.95 -6.74
CA TYR A 86 -8.78 20.63 -7.97
C TYR A 86 -7.39 20.03 -7.73
N ARG A 87 -6.72 20.42 -6.63
CA ARG A 87 -5.48 19.78 -6.20
C ARG A 87 -5.74 18.33 -5.79
N LEU A 88 -6.77 18.05 -4.99
CA LEU A 88 -7.17 16.68 -4.63
C LEU A 88 -7.39 15.82 -5.88
N VAL A 89 -8.20 16.29 -6.83
CA VAL A 89 -8.48 15.59 -8.10
C VAL A 89 -7.20 15.34 -8.88
N ARG A 90 -6.32 16.35 -9.01
CA ARG A 90 -5.04 16.20 -9.72
C ARG A 90 -4.15 15.14 -9.08
N GLU A 91 -4.02 15.16 -7.76
CA GLU A 91 -3.13 14.23 -7.05
C GLU A 91 -3.68 12.80 -7.06
N ALA A 92 -4.99 12.61 -6.91
CA ALA A 92 -5.63 11.29 -7.07
C ALA A 92 -5.44 10.74 -8.50
N GLY A 93 -5.50 11.61 -9.52
CA GLY A 93 -5.18 11.26 -10.91
C GLY A 93 -3.72 10.82 -11.10
N GLU A 94 -2.77 11.45 -10.41
CA GLU A 94 -1.36 11.05 -10.44
C GLU A 94 -1.12 9.71 -9.73
N VAL A 95 -1.79 9.46 -8.59
CA VAL A 95 -1.85 8.12 -7.96
C VAL A 95 -2.34 7.09 -8.96
N GLY A 96 -3.45 7.37 -9.68
CA GLY A 96 -3.98 6.45 -10.69
C GLY A 96 -3.02 6.20 -11.85
N ARG A 97 -2.30 7.23 -12.30
CA ARG A 97 -1.29 7.11 -13.34
C ARG A 97 -0.14 6.19 -12.91
N ILE A 98 0.28 6.27 -11.65
CA ILE A 98 1.36 5.47 -11.06
C ILE A 98 0.91 4.03 -10.83
N LEU A 99 -0.25 3.82 -10.20
CA LEU A 99 -0.78 2.48 -9.97
C LEU A 99 -1.05 1.73 -11.28
N ASN A 100 -1.53 2.41 -12.33
CA ASN A 100 -1.64 1.79 -13.65
C ASN A 100 -0.26 1.45 -14.26
N ALA A 101 0.80 2.17 -13.88
CA ALA A 101 2.15 1.82 -14.27
C ALA A 101 2.75 0.69 -13.42
N TYR A 102 2.30 0.46 -12.19
CA TYR A 102 2.74 -0.66 -11.35
C TYR A 102 1.97 -1.94 -11.67
N GLU A 103 0.65 -1.84 -11.72
CA GLU A 103 -0.29 -2.95 -11.76
C GLU A 103 -0.86 -3.23 -13.16
N GLY A 104 -0.93 -2.20 -14.00
CA GLY A 104 -1.55 -2.28 -15.31
C GLY A 104 -0.55 -2.42 -16.45
N ASP A 105 -1.05 -2.21 -17.66
CA ASP A 105 -0.33 -2.44 -18.92
C ASP A 105 0.72 -1.36 -19.23
N LYS A 106 0.78 -0.30 -18.41
CA LYS A 106 1.65 0.84 -18.67
C LYS A 106 3.05 0.60 -18.12
N LYS A 107 4.06 0.98 -18.90
CA LYS A 107 5.46 0.99 -18.44
C LYS A 107 5.74 2.22 -17.58
N LEU A 108 6.65 2.06 -16.62
CA LEU A 108 7.16 3.18 -15.82
C LEU A 108 7.91 4.17 -16.72
N LYS A 109 7.72 5.47 -16.45
CA LYS A 109 8.48 6.51 -17.14
C LYS A 109 9.92 6.49 -16.63
N ALA A 110 10.89 6.69 -17.52
CA ALA A 110 12.31 6.77 -17.15
C ALA A 110 12.64 7.91 -16.16
N THR A 111 11.75 8.89 -16.02
CA THR A 111 11.88 10.04 -15.11
C THR A 111 11.19 9.82 -13.77
N ALA A 112 10.81 8.59 -13.41
CA ALA A 112 10.24 8.30 -12.10
C ALA A 112 11.30 8.60 -11.03
N THR A 113 11.16 9.73 -10.33
CA THR A 113 12.00 10.09 -9.18
C THR A 113 11.66 9.25 -7.95
N PRO A 114 12.59 9.07 -6.98
CA PRO A 114 12.41 8.23 -5.77
C PRO A 114 11.32 8.65 -4.76
N GLY A 115 10.41 9.54 -5.15
CA GLY A 115 9.21 9.88 -4.38
C GLY A 115 8.00 9.84 -5.30
N SER A 116 7.59 8.64 -5.71
CA SER A 116 6.61 8.43 -6.79
C SER A 116 5.54 7.39 -6.49
N LEU A 117 4.94 7.47 -5.32
CA LEU A 117 3.54 7.11 -5.04
C LEU A 117 3.19 7.77 -3.71
N GLN A 118 4.08 7.60 -2.73
CA GLN A 118 4.06 8.26 -1.43
C GLN A 118 3.74 9.75 -1.53
N ARG A 119 4.55 10.52 -2.28
CA ARG A 119 4.35 11.96 -2.44
C ARG A 119 2.94 12.33 -2.90
N HIS A 120 2.39 11.59 -3.85
CA HIS A 120 1.06 11.87 -4.39
C HIS A 120 -0.05 11.46 -3.41
N ILE A 121 0.14 10.36 -2.68
CA ILE A 121 -0.75 9.97 -1.57
C ILE A 121 -0.73 11.03 -0.45
N GLU A 122 0.45 11.48 -0.03
CA GLU A 122 0.59 12.55 0.97
C GLU A 122 -0.05 13.86 0.48
N SER A 123 0.10 14.18 -0.81
CA SER A 123 -0.55 15.36 -1.40
C SER A 123 -2.07 15.24 -1.48
N VAL A 124 -2.60 14.02 -1.68
CA VAL A 124 -4.04 13.71 -1.52
C VAL A 124 -4.46 13.97 -0.07
N GLN A 125 -3.76 13.40 0.90
CA GLN A 125 -4.09 13.55 2.33
C GLN A 125 -4.03 15.02 2.77
N GLN A 126 -3.03 15.78 2.33
CA GLN A 126 -2.92 17.20 2.61
C GLN A 126 -4.12 17.98 2.04
N ALA A 127 -4.53 17.70 0.80
CA ALA A 127 -5.71 18.34 0.21
C ALA A 127 -6.99 17.99 0.97
N THR A 128 -7.13 16.75 1.42
CA THR A 128 -8.25 16.30 2.26
C THR A 128 -8.29 17.03 3.60
N LEU A 129 -7.15 17.14 4.30
CA LEU A 129 -7.04 17.83 5.59
C LEU A 129 -7.27 19.34 5.46
N ASP A 130 -6.78 19.95 4.38
CA ASP A 130 -7.01 21.37 4.10
C ASP A 130 -8.51 21.64 3.85
N LEU A 131 -9.19 20.79 3.06
CA LEU A 131 -10.63 20.90 2.85
C LEU A 131 -11.42 20.73 4.15
N ALA A 132 -11.03 19.76 4.98
CA ALA A 132 -11.63 19.55 6.30
C ALA A 132 -11.49 20.80 7.18
N THR A 133 -10.27 21.36 7.26
CA THR A 133 -9.98 22.57 8.03
C THR A 133 -10.78 23.78 7.54
N MET A 134 -10.84 24.00 6.22
CA MET A 134 -11.62 25.09 5.61
C MET A 134 -13.12 25.00 5.93
N ASN A 135 -13.62 23.79 6.19
CA ASN A 135 -15.02 23.53 6.51
C ASN A 135 -15.31 23.41 8.02
N GLY A 136 -14.27 23.50 8.85
CA GLY A 136 -14.37 23.46 10.31
C GLY A 136 -14.46 22.05 10.89
N PHE A 137 -13.90 21.04 10.21
CA PHE A 137 -13.87 19.66 10.67
C PHE A 137 -12.51 19.31 11.28
N ASP A 138 -12.52 18.56 12.39
CA ASP A 138 -11.34 17.87 12.90
C ASP A 138 -11.37 16.42 12.41
N LEU A 139 -10.81 16.19 11.22
CA LEU A 139 -10.87 14.87 10.58
C LEU A 139 -10.22 13.78 11.44
N TYR A 140 -9.13 14.10 12.15
CA TYR A 140 -8.45 13.14 13.02
C TYR A 140 -9.32 12.70 14.20
N ALA A 141 -10.12 13.62 14.76
CA ALA A 141 -11.07 13.29 15.82
C ALA A 141 -12.21 12.35 15.33
N HIS A 142 -12.55 12.40 14.03
CA HIS A 142 -13.64 11.61 13.45
C HIS A 142 -13.20 10.27 12.85
N ILE A 143 -11.94 10.12 12.43
CA ILE A 143 -11.43 8.88 11.81
C ILE A 143 -11.47 7.69 12.79
N ILE A 144 -11.12 7.89 14.07
CA ILE A 144 -11.10 6.77 15.03
C ILE A 144 -12.50 6.17 15.25
N PRO A 145 -13.55 6.96 15.56
CA PRO A 145 -14.92 6.45 15.62
C PRO A 145 -15.37 5.78 14.32
N LEU A 146 -15.01 6.34 13.16
CA LEU A 146 -15.36 5.75 11.86
C LEU A 146 -14.73 4.35 11.68
N ILE A 147 -13.47 4.18 12.07
CA ILE A 147 -12.77 2.89 12.01
C ILE A 147 -13.53 1.83 12.81
N GLU A 148 -13.98 2.18 14.02
CA GLU A 148 -14.74 1.28 14.89
C GLU A 148 -16.12 0.94 14.30
N ASP A 149 -16.85 1.95 13.81
CA ASP A 149 -18.18 1.76 13.21
C ASP A 149 -18.14 0.97 11.89
N LYS A 150 -17.19 1.27 10.99
CA LYS A 150 -17.04 0.53 9.71
C LYS A 150 -16.61 -0.91 9.93
N SER A 151 -15.71 -1.16 10.89
CA SER A 151 -15.29 -2.52 11.25
C SER A 151 -16.49 -3.42 11.61
N SER A 152 -17.52 -2.87 12.26
CA SER A 152 -18.70 -3.64 12.66
C SER A 152 -19.71 -3.86 11.52
N ARG A 153 -19.90 -2.85 10.66
CA ARG A 153 -20.88 -2.89 9.56
C ARG A 153 -20.43 -3.74 8.39
N ASP A 154 -19.14 -3.69 8.05
CA ASP A 154 -18.62 -4.26 6.81
C ASP A 154 -17.95 -5.62 6.99
N PHE A 155 -17.98 -6.18 8.21
CA PHE A 155 -17.41 -7.48 8.50
C PHE A 155 -17.99 -8.57 7.58
N GLY A 156 -17.11 -9.28 6.87
CA GLY A 156 -17.50 -10.37 5.96
C GLY A 156 -18.14 -9.91 4.64
N ARG A 157 -18.12 -8.61 4.30
CA ARG A 157 -18.61 -8.12 3.00
C ARG A 157 -17.58 -8.24 1.87
N PHE A 158 -16.32 -8.52 2.19
CA PHE A 158 -15.23 -8.55 1.22
C PHE A 158 -14.52 -9.91 1.23
N ASP A 159 -14.22 -10.40 0.03
CA ASP A 159 -13.40 -11.59 -0.15
C ASP A 159 -11.96 -11.31 0.25
N HIS A 160 -11.34 -12.27 0.96
CA HIS A 160 -9.93 -12.22 1.24
C HIS A 160 -9.11 -12.22 -0.05
N THR A 161 -8.38 -11.12 -0.28
CA THR A 161 -7.48 -10.97 -1.42
C THR A 161 -6.03 -11.07 -0.92
N PRO A 162 -5.19 -11.93 -1.51
CA PRO A 162 -3.77 -11.98 -1.18
C PRO A 162 -3.08 -10.64 -1.45
N ASP A 163 -2.35 -10.14 -0.46
CA ASP A 163 -1.55 -8.91 -0.54
C ASP A 163 -0.16 -9.15 0.06
N PRO A 164 0.92 -8.76 -0.64
CA PRO A 164 2.28 -9.06 -0.21
C PRO A 164 2.62 -8.47 1.17
N ILE A 165 1.96 -7.42 1.63
CA ILE A 165 2.22 -6.85 2.96
C ILE A 165 1.48 -7.59 4.08
N THR A 166 0.54 -8.48 3.74
CA THR A 166 -0.23 -9.29 4.68
C THR A 166 0.26 -10.74 4.78
N GLU A 167 1.14 -11.17 3.88
CA GLU A 167 1.74 -12.50 3.92
C GLU A 167 2.49 -12.76 5.23
N GLU A 168 2.36 -13.99 5.75
CA GLU A 168 3.00 -14.39 7.01
C GLU A 168 4.52 -14.21 6.96
N SER A 169 5.12 -14.42 5.80
CA SER A 169 6.56 -14.28 5.54
C SER A 169 7.08 -12.89 5.95
N VAL A 170 6.43 -11.82 5.46
CA VAL A 170 6.83 -10.45 5.79
C VAL A 170 6.41 -10.04 7.18
N ARG A 171 5.22 -10.44 7.64
CA ARG A 171 4.73 -10.11 8.99
C ARG A 171 5.64 -10.69 10.07
N CYS A 172 6.14 -11.91 9.86
CA CYS A 172 7.13 -12.53 10.74
C CYS A 172 8.49 -11.84 10.65
N TYR A 173 9.03 -11.66 9.44
CA TYR A 173 10.36 -11.10 9.23
C TYR A 173 10.53 -9.68 9.80
N THR A 174 9.51 -8.82 9.61
CA THR A 174 9.51 -7.44 10.13
C THR A 174 9.54 -7.34 11.65
N THR A 175 9.20 -8.40 12.38
CA THR A 175 9.41 -8.45 13.85
C THR A 175 10.88 -8.54 14.24
N TYR A 176 11.73 -9.03 13.33
CA TYR A 176 13.18 -9.16 13.53
C TYR A 176 13.95 -8.01 12.89
N VAL A 177 13.59 -7.63 11.67
CA VAL A 177 14.29 -6.62 10.87
C VAL A 177 13.30 -5.54 10.44
N PRO A 178 13.34 -4.34 11.04
CA PRO A 178 12.50 -3.25 10.59
C PRO A 178 12.90 -2.83 9.17
N GLY A 179 11.92 -2.42 8.38
CA GLY A 179 12.13 -1.96 7.00
C GLY A 179 10.88 -2.14 6.15
N ARG A 180 11.01 -1.81 4.87
CA ARG A 180 9.92 -1.79 3.88
C ARG A 180 10.02 -3.02 3.01
N TYR A 181 9.29 -4.06 3.41
CA TYR A 181 9.36 -5.36 2.78
C TYR A 181 8.02 -5.77 2.18
N TRP A 182 8.09 -6.59 1.14
CA TRP A 182 6.97 -7.37 0.64
C TRP A 182 7.21 -8.85 0.94
N GLY A 183 6.15 -9.60 1.17
CA GLY A 183 6.18 -11.04 1.42
C GLY A 183 5.73 -11.83 0.22
N GLY A 184 6.34 -13.00 0.03
CA GLY A 184 5.83 -14.02 -0.85
C GLY A 184 4.87 -14.96 -0.13
N VAL A 185 4.06 -15.64 -0.94
CA VAL A 185 3.10 -16.66 -0.49
C VAL A 185 3.82 -17.79 0.24
N GLU A 186 3.07 -18.56 1.04
CA GLU A 186 3.59 -19.71 1.78
C GLU A 186 4.33 -20.70 0.85
N ALA A 187 5.56 -21.03 1.22
CA ALA A 187 6.39 -22.03 0.55
C ALA A 187 6.08 -23.44 1.07
N LYS A 188 5.92 -24.42 0.16
CA LYS A 188 5.56 -25.78 0.55
C LYS A 188 6.81 -26.63 0.84
N PRO A 189 6.76 -27.57 1.80
CA PRO A 189 7.87 -28.48 2.07
C PRO A 189 8.36 -29.20 0.81
N PHE A 190 9.68 -29.24 0.59
CA PHE A 190 10.34 -29.88 -0.56
C PHE A 190 9.93 -29.33 -1.94
N GLU A 191 9.27 -28.18 -2.00
CA GLU A 191 8.86 -27.61 -3.27
C GLU A 191 10.07 -27.08 -4.07
N ALA A 192 10.09 -27.34 -5.37
CA ALA A 192 11.08 -26.75 -6.25
C ALA A 192 10.89 -25.23 -6.35
N VAL A 193 11.96 -24.45 -6.31
CA VAL A 193 11.92 -22.98 -6.40
C VAL A 193 11.21 -22.51 -7.68
N SER A 194 11.40 -23.21 -8.80
CA SER A 194 10.71 -22.93 -10.06
C SER A 194 9.19 -23.11 -9.94
N ARG A 195 8.73 -24.13 -9.21
CA ARG A 195 7.31 -24.35 -8.94
C ARG A 195 6.76 -23.29 -7.99
N TYR A 196 7.51 -22.92 -6.96
CA TYR A 196 7.16 -21.80 -6.09
C TYR A 196 6.93 -20.52 -6.92
N ARG A 197 7.85 -20.23 -7.86
CA ARG A 197 7.80 -19.07 -8.74
C ARG A 197 6.53 -19.01 -9.60
N GLU A 198 5.99 -20.14 -10.05
CA GLU A 198 4.75 -20.19 -10.84
C GLU A 198 3.51 -19.75 -10.04
N ARG A 199 3.52 -19.94 -8.71
CA ARG A 199 2.42 -19.58 -7.80
C ARG A 199 2.57 -18.15 -7.28
N GLU A 200 3.80 -17.68 -7.18
CA GLU A 200 4.18 -16.40 -6.57
C GLU A 200 3.94 -15.24 -7.54
N GLY A 201 2.77 -14.59 -7.40
CA GLY A 201 2.32 -13.50 -8.27
C GLY A 201 2.86 -12.10 -7.93
N HIS A 202 3.39 -11.89 -6.73
CA HIS A 202 3.85 -10.60 -6.23
C HIS A 202 5.32 -10.32 -6.58
N LEU A 203 6.18 -11.34 -6.68
CA LEU A 203 7.61 -11.14 -6.97
C LEU A 203 7.85 -10.37 -8.28
N ALA A 204 7.06 -10.62 -9.33
CA ALA A 204 7.20 -9.89 -10.59
C ALA A 204 6.90 -8.38 -10.41
N ARG A 205 5.90 -8.04 -9.60
CA ARG A 205 5.56 -6.66 -9.24
C ARG A 205 6.67 -6.04 -8.39
N PHE A 206 7.16 -6.77 -7.39
CA PHE A 206 8.28 -6.32 -6.54
C PHE A 206 9.49 -5.91 -7.39
N LEU A 207 9.95 -6.79 -8.29
CA LEU A 207 11.13 -6.53 -9.12
C LEU A 207 10.99 -5.27 -10.00
N LYS A 208 9.76 -4.91 -10.35
CA LYS A 208 9.45 -3.72 -11.15
C LYS A 208 9.50 -2.43 -10.33
N ILE A 209 9.12 -2.47 -9.06
CA ILE A 209 8.89 -1.25 -8.26
C ILE A 209 9.87 -1.05 -7.10
N ALA A 210 10.61 -2.09 -6.70
CA ALA A 210 11.41 -2.08 -5.48
C ALA A 210 12.38 -0.89 -5.40
N GLU A 211 13.06 -0.57 -6.50
CA GLU A 211 13.93 0.61 -6.55
C GLU A 211 13.16 1.92 -6.47
N VAL A 212 12.05 2.01 -7.20
CA VAL A 212 11.30 3.26 -7.38
C VAL A 212 10.61 3.65 -6.08
N GLU A 213 10.04 2.67 -5.38
CA GLU A 213 9.37 2.88 -4.09
C GLU A 213 10.30 2.75 -2.90
N GLY A 214 11.55 2.29 -3.08
CA GLY A 214 12.50 2.09 -1.98
C GLY A 214 12.10 0.93 -1.06
N LEU A 215 11.72 -0.21 -1.64
CA LEU A 215 11.52 -1.45 -0.89
C LEU A 215 12.87 -2.11 -0.59
N ASP A 216 13.05 -2.51 0.66
CA ASP A 216 14.29 -3.11 1.19
C ASP A 216 14.45 -4.58 0.77
N GLY A 217 13.36 -5.28 0.46
CA GLY A 217 13.42 -6.66 -0.01
C GLY A 217 12.07 -7.35 -0.19
N PHE A 218 12.12 -8.50 -0.85
CA PHE A 218 11.03 -9.46 -0.94
C PHE A 218 11.37 -10.70 -0.12
N VAL A 219 10.50 -11.04 0.81
CA VAL A 219 10.75 -12.02 1.88
C VAL A 219 10.01 -13.31 1.57
N ILE A 220 10.75 -14.41 1.54
CA ILE A 220 10.19 -15.76 1.42
C ILE A 220 10.62 -16.56 2.64
N ARG A 221 9.67 -16.95 3.49
CA ARG A 221 9.95 -17.83 4.65
C ARG A 221 10.17 -19.25 4.15
N GLN A 222 11.24 -19.88 4.61
CA GLN A 222 11.53 -21.28 4.30
C GLN A 222 10.69 -22.21 5.19
N PRO A 223 10.09 -23.26 4.62
CA PRO A 223 9.50 -24.33 5.41
C PRO A 223 10.61 -25.16 6.09
N GLU A 224 10.24 -25.98 7.07
CA GLU A 224 11.18 -26.86 7.80
C GLU A 224 12.03 -27.71 6.84
N SER A 225 11.41 -28.19 5.76
CA SER A 225 12.08 -28.83 4.64
C SER A 225 12.23 -27.83 3.49
N PRO A 226 13.40 -27.19 3.32
CA PRO A 226 13.56 -26.00 2.47
C PRO A 226 13.21 -26.23 1.00
N LEU A 227 13.04 -25.12 0.28
CA LEU A 227 12.83 -25.15 -1.16
C LEU A 227 14.03 -25.81 -1.87
N GLN A 228 13.74 -26.60 -2.90
CA GLN A 228 14.74 -27.30 -3.69
C GLN A 228 15.10 -26.48 -4.93
N SER A 229 16.39 -26.26 -5.14
CA SER A 229 16.90 -25.58 -6.33
C SER A 229 17.73 -26.55 -7.17
N ASN A 230 17.60 -26.45 -8.50
CA ASN A 230 18.36 -27.30 -9.43
C ASN A 230 19.76 -26.73 -9.67
N ASP A 231 19.85 -25.41 -9.85
CA ASP A 231 21.12 -24.69 -10.09
C ASP A 231 21.38 -23.66 -8.99
N SER A 232 20.54 -22.62 -8.95
CA SER A 232 20.58 -21.60 -7.90
C SER A 232 19.20 -20.98 -7.73
N VAL A 233 18.90 -20.55 -6.50
CA VAL A 233 17.62 -19.91 -6.17
C VAL A 233 17.36 -18.69 -7.04
N ALA A 234 18.38 -17.87 -7.33
CA ALA A 234 18.24 -16.69 -8.17
C ALA A 234 17.85 -17.03 -9.61
N SER A 235 18.44 -18.08 -10.18
CA SER A 235 18.10 -18.58 -11.52
C SER A 235 16.68 -19.14 -11.55
N ASP A 236 16.32 -19.96 -10.56
CA ASP A 236 14.99 -20.59 -10.51
C ASP A 236 13.86 -19.57 -10.24
N LEU A 237 14.15 -18.48 -9.51
CA LEU A 237 13.25 -17.34 -9.35
C LEU A 237 13.21 -16.40 -10.56
N GLN A 238 14.10 -16.61 -11.54
CA GLN A 238 14.27 -15.78 -12.75
C GLN A 238 14.59 -14.32 -12.42
N LEU A 239 15.51 -14.10 -11.48
CA LEU A 239 15.86 -12.76 -11.04
C LEU A 239 16.73 -12.04 -12.09
N PRO A 240 16.50 -10.74 -12.34
CA PRO A 240 17.44 -9.91 -13.08
C PRO A 240 18.79 -9.86 -12.36
N THR A 241 19.88 -9.64 -13.10
CA THR A 241 21.23 -9.53 -12.52
C THR A 241 21.40 -8.39 -11.52
N SER A 242 20.50 -7.41 -11.51
CA SER A 242 20.46 -6.33 -10.54
C SER A 242 19.88 -6.74 -9.18
N PHE A 243 19.44 -7.99 -9.01
CA PHE A 243 18.90 -8.52 -7.77
C PHE A 243 19.71 -9.73 -7.29
N VAL A 244 19.80 -9.86 -5.97
CA VAL A 244 20.48 -10.96 -5.27
C VAL A 244 19.53 -11.62 -4.28
N VAL A 245 19.87 -12.83 -3.85
CA VAL A 245 19.14 -13.56 -2.81
C VAL A 245 20.06 -13.80 -1.62
N ASP A 246 19.67 -13.27 -0.46
CA ASP A 246 20.34 -13.52 0.81
C ASP A 246 19.58 -14.59 1.58
N LEU A 247 20.31 -15.49 2.26
CA LEU A 247 19.73 -16.42 3.22
C LEU A 247 19.94 -15.86 4.62
N GLU A 248 18.86 -15.58 5.33
CA GLU A 248 18.89 -15.06 6.70
C GLU A 248 18.20 -16.01 7.68
N ARG A 249 18.72 -16.08 8.90
CA ARG A 249 18.12 -16.89 9.97
C ARG A 249 17.84 -16.01 11.19
N HIS A 250 16.59 -16.00 11.62
CA HIS A 250 16.13 -15.22 12.78
C HIS A 250 15.30 -16.13 13.69
N GLY A 251 15.83 -16.42 14.88
CA GLY A 251 15.20 -17.38 15.80
C GLY A 251 15.06 -18.79 15.16
N PRO A 252 13.87 -19.42 15.21
CA PRO A 252 13.64 -20.71 14.58
C PRO A 252 13.49 -20.61 13.05
N ASP A 253 13.30 -19.41 12.52
CA ASP A 253 12.90 -19.19 11.13
C ASP A 253 14.09 -18.92 10.21
N THR A 254 13.96 -19.39 8.98
CA THR A 254 14.91 -19.14 7.89
C THR A 254 14.18 -18.45 6.75
N PHE A 255 14.82 -17.45 6.15
CA PHE A 255 14.22 -16.60 5.11
C PHE A 255 15.17 -16.47 3.92
N LEU A 256 14.60 -16.48 2.71
CA LEU A 256 15.25 -15.96 1.51
C LEU A 256 14.81 -14.53 1.31
N ILE A 257 15.76 -13.61 1.20
CA ILE A 257 15.48 -12.19 0.98
C ILE A 257 15.99 -11.80 -0.40
N VAL A 258 15.08 -11.46 -1.31
CA VAL A 258 15.43 -10.92 -2.62
C VAL A 258 15.63 -9.41 -2.48
N ARG A 259 16.82 -8.90 -2.80
CA ARG A 259 17.16 -7.47 -2.68
C ARG A 259 17.85 -6.95 -3.93
N LYS A 260 17.75 -5.64 -4.17
CA LYS A 260 18.54 -4.99 -5.21
C LYS A 260 20.02 -4.97 -4.81
N GLN A 261 20.90 -5.33 -5.75
CA GLN A 261 22.34 -5.23 -5.55
C GLN A 261 22.74 -3.75 -5.42
N ARG A 262 23.49 -3.42 -4.37
CA ARG A 262 24.01 -2.07 -4.11
C ARG A 262 25.23 -1.76 -4.99
#